data_AF-A0A1Q9PBD4-F1
#
_entry.id   AF-A0A1Q9PBD4-F1
#
_cell.length_a   1.000
_cell.length_b   1.000
_cell.length_c   1.000
_cell.angle_alpha   90.00
_cell.angle_beta   90.00
_cell.angle_gamma   90.00
#
_symmetry.space_group_name_H-M   'P 1'
#
loop_
_entity.id
_entity.type
_entity.pdbx_description
1 polymer ?
#
loop_
_entity_poly.entity_id
_entity_poly.type
_entity_poly.pdbx_seq_one_letter_code
_entity_poly.pdbx_strand_id
1 'polypeptide(L)'
;MPENLPTAPPEPTLEEPEDLDDTEDLPNLEDSGLEDLPPETPPVSEPEVLPAVDEDLSWDESVPAHEPLQIEESLSSDEKTLVAGESEGPPLLPIGEPESPSGRSTDMSWEEGGYEIKEGMPFTEVEPPRVYDEEIPVSTEEALEHLFPEGAPKEIREETKEAVEHLFPEGRGSTTTTFIDVVVGKPDKVGLKGPLQELETPACPNCGIALSSDEFEYPPYVFDAMGKARLEYGEHHLQENEHEKAIESFEIAKMLFERAGNEKGVAESTKRVDIGYDAMARFHFDQGDNHMKAHEFEWAIVQYRKARELYMFSTDAKKRAHCSEKVREAYVEWGKNLETQGDHLSKQGDSRDALAKYQEAAAKYREGQDNKKLKGLEKKIRKA
;
A
#
# COMPACT_ATOMS: atom_id res chain seq x y z
N MET A 1 10.89 74.53 7.55
CA MET A 1 10.33 73.75 6.43
C MET A 1 9.72 72.50 7.05
N PRO A 2 8.39 72.37 7.07
CA PRO A 2 7.74 71.20 7.67
C PRO A 2 7.74 70.02 6.68
N GLU A 3 8.07 68.85 7.21
CA GLU A 3 8.20 67.58 6.51
C GLU A 3 6.83 66.98 6.17
N ASN A 4 6.72 66.46 4.95
CA ASN A 4 5.56 65.73 4.43
C ASN A 4 5.46 64.35 5.10
N LEU A 5 4.35 64.09 5.78
CA LEU A 5 3.95 62.74 6.20
C LEU A 5 3.17 62.06 5.06
N PRO A 6 3.42 60.77 4.77
CA PRO A 6 2.66 60.02 3.78
C PRO A 6 1.28 59.63 4.33
N THR A 7 0.26 59.94 3.53
CA THR A 7 -1.16 59.61 3.72
C THR A 7 -1.38 58.09 3.60
N ALA A 8 -2.10 57.51 4.56
CA ALA A 8 -2.51 56.11 4.53
C ALA A 8 -3.48 55.81 3.36
N PRO A 9 -3.41 54.59 2.76
CA PRO A 9 -4.36 54.17 1.75
C PRO A 9 -5.77 53.94 2.34
N PRO A 10 -6.83 54.14 1.55
CA PRO A 10 -8.21 53.96 1.99
C PRO A 10 -8.53 52.50 2.30
N GLU A 11 -9.32 52.29 3.35
CA GLU A 11 -9.84 50.98 3.76
C GLU A 11 -10.73 50.38 2.66
N PRO A 12 -10.66 49.06 2.44
CA PRO A 12 -11.55 48.38 1.50
C PRO A 12 -12.98 48.34 2.07
N THR A 13 -13.92 48.86 1.29
CA THR A 13 -15.36 48.72 1.50
C THR A 13 -15.76 47.25 1.34
N LEU A 14 -16.29 46.67 2.41
CA LEU A 14 -17.02 45.40 2.39
C LEU A 14 -18.30 45.59 1.56
N GLU A 15 -18.31 45.00 0.37
CA GLU A 15 -19.52 44.82 -0.42
C GLU A 15 -20.34 43.67 0.17
N GLU A 16 -21.61 43.95 0.48
CA GLU A 16 -22.58 43.00 1.00
C GLU A 16 -22.90 41.95 -0.09
N PRO A 17 -22.99 40.65 0.25
CA PRO A 17 -23.32 39.63 -0.73
C PRO A 17 -24.75 39.81 -1.24
N GLU A 18 -24.87 39.94 -2.57
CA GLU A 18 -26.15 39.95 -3.28
C GLU A 18 -26.87 38.60 -3.09
N ASP A 19 -28.12 38.67 -2.63
CA ASP A 19 -29.06 37.55 -2.55
C ASP A 19 -29.27 36.93 -3.95
N LEU A 20 -28.64 35.77 -4.19
CA LEU A 20 -28.95 34.91 -5.33
C LEU A 20 -30.24 34.14 -5.04
N ASP A 21 -31.35 34.69 -5.52
CA ASP A 21 -32.68 34.10 -5.57
C ASP A 21 -32.72 33.07 -6.73
N ASP A 22 -31.98 31.96 -6.60
CA ASP A 22 -32.02 30.83 -7.53
C ASP A 22 -33.20 29.90 -7.20
N THR A 23 -34.41 30.37 -7.53
CA THR A 23 -35.56 29.48 -7.74
C THR A 23 -35.43 28.84 -9.12
N GLU A 24 -34.50 27.89 -9.27
CA GLU A 24 -34.48 27.00 -10.44
C GLU A 24 -35.58 25.95 -10.31
N ASP A 25 -36.48 25.97 -11.29
CA ASP A 25 -37.59 25.07 -11.51
C ASP A 25 -37.18 23.59 -11.39
N LEU A 26 -37.62 22.96 -10.30
CA LEU A 26 -37.60 21.50 -10.18
C LEU A 26 -38.53 20.90 -11.25
N PRO A 27 -38.06 19.90 -12.03
CA PRO A 27 -38.91 19.25 -13.03
C PRO A 27 -40.07 18.54 -12.35
N ASN A 28 -41.28 18.88 -12.81
CA ASN A 28 -42.53 18.38 -12.26
C ASN A 28 -42.62 16.85 -12.44
N LEU A 29 -42.76 16.12 -11.33
CA LEU A 29 -42.66 14.65 -11.24
C LEU A 29 -43.93 13.91 -11.73
N GLU A 30 -44.82 14.60 -12.44
CA GLU A 30 -46.15 14.10 -12.83
C GLU A 30 -46.19 13.46 -14.23
N ASP A 31 -45.08 13.43 -14.97
CA ASP A 31 -45.01 12.89 -16.35
C ASP A 31 -44.20 11.58 -16.44
N SER A 32 -44.10 10.82 -15.34
CA SER A 32 -43.69 9.42 -15.40
C SER A 32 -44.90 8.58 -15.85
N GLY A 33 -45.01 8.43 -17.17
CA GLY A 33 -45.89 7.47 -17.83
C GLY A 33 -45.57 6.03 -17.46
N LEU A 34 -45.97 5.63 -16.26
CA LEU A 34 -46.10 4.23 -15.87
C LEU A 34 -47.44 3.73 -16.45
N GLU A 35 -47.46 3.53 -17.77
CA GLU A 35 -48.57 2.86 -18.45
C GLU A 35 -48.74 1.44 -17.88
N ASP A 36 -49.98 1.16 -17.51
CA ASP A 36 -50.51 -0.12 -17.04
C ASP A 36 -49.97 -1.30 -17.85
N LEU A 37 -48.98 -2.00 -17.30
CA LEU A 37 -48.68 -3.36 -17.73
C LEU A 37 -49.72 -4.31 -17.12
N PRO A 38 -50.43 -5.11 -17.95
CA PRO A 38 -51.42 -6.07 -17.45
C PRO A 38 -50.74 -7.12 -16.57
N PRO A 39 -51.45 -7.66 -15.56
CA PRO A 39 -50.91 -8.69 -14.68
C PRO A 39 -50.72 -10.00 -15.45
N GLU A 40 -49.51 -10.25 -15.97
CA GLU A 40 -49.11 -11.58 -16.40
C GLU A 40 -48.88 -12.45 -15.16
N THR A 41 -49.90 -13.23 -14.81
CA THR A 41 -49.76 -14.37 -13.90
C THR A 41 -48.88 -15.43 -14.56
N PRO A 42 -47.70 -15.78 -14.00
CA PRO A 42 -46.96 -16.93 -14.49
C PRO A 42 -47.76 -18.21 -14.18
N PRO A 43 -47.84 -19.17 -15.10
CA PRO A 43 -48.45 -20.46 -14.81
C PRO A 43 -47.60 -21.18 -13.76
N VAL A 44 -48.22 -21.46 -12.61
CA VAL A 44 -47.74 -22.38 -11.60
C VAL A 44 -47.50 -23.73 -12.28
N SER A 45 -46.22 -24.02 -12.51
CA SER A 45 -45.76 -25.31 -13.00
C SER A 45 -45.67 -26.23 -11.78
N GLU A 46 -46.43 -27.33 -11.82
CA GLU A 46 -46.37 -28.40 -10.82
C GLU A 46 -44.93 -28.91 -10.67
N PRO A 47 -44.46 -29.18 -9.43
CA PRO A 47 -43.14 -29.77 -9.23
C PRO A 47 -43.16 -31.22 -9.74
N GLU A 48 -42.39 -31.44 -10.80
CA GLU A 48 -42.07 -32.76 -11.34
C GLU A 48 -41.32 -33.57 -10.27
N VAL A 49 -41.93 -34.68 -9.87
CA VAL A 49 -41.41 -35.62 -8.88
C VAL A 49 -40.15 -36.28 -9.43
N LEU A 50 -38.98 -35.87 -8.92
CA LEU A 50 -37.73 -36.58 -9.16
C LEU A 50 -37.76 -37.94 -8.43
N PRO A 51 -37.35 -39.04 -9.06
CA PRO A 51 -37.24 -40.33 -8.40
C PRO A 51 -36.09 -40.34 -7.39
N ALA A 52 -36.27 -41.12 -6.32
CA ALA A 52 -35.30 -41.34 -5.25
C ALA A 52 -33.93 -41.73 -5.82
N VAL A 53 -32.92 -40.92 -5.49
CA VAL A 53 -31.51 -41.29 -5.66
C VAL A 53 -31.14 -42.04 -4.39
N ASP A 54 -30.96 -43.36 -4.50
CA ASP A 54 -30.41 -44.19 -3.43
C ASP A 54 -28.96 -43.76 -3.17
N GLU A 55 -28.74 -43.12 -2.03
CA GLU A 55 -27.43 -42.78 -1.49
C GLU A 55 -26.78 -44.02 -0.87
N ASP A 56 -25.91 -44.69 -1.64
CA ASP A 56 -24.84 -45.54 -1.10
C ASP A 56 -23.49 -44.92 -1.47
N LEU A 57 -23.14 -43.84 -0.76
CA LEU A 57 -21.78 -43.28 -0.75
C LEU A 57 -21.14 -43.55 0.61
N SER A 58 -20.69 -44.79 0.79
CA SER A 58 -19.79 -45.18 1.86
C SER A 58 -18.41 -44.55 1.62
N TRP A 59 -18.11 -43.48 2.34
CA TRP A 59 -16.74 -42.99 2.48
C TRP A 59 -16.02 -43.86 3.52
N ASP A 60 -15.36 -44.91 3.04
CA ASP A 60 -14.41 -45.71 3.82
C ASP A 60 -13.18 -44.85 4.11
N GLU A 61 -13.18 -44.23 5.28
CA GLU A 61 -12.09 -43.44 5.83
C GLU A 61 -11.00 -44.37 6.37
N SER A 62 -10.09 -44.80 5.49
CA SER A 62 -8.89 -45.54 5.90
C SER A 62 -7.83 -44.57 6.41
N VAL A 63 -7.85 -44.33 7.73
CA VAL A 63 -6.80 -43.61 8.47
C VAL A 63 -5.55 -44.51 8.57
N PRO A 64 -4.36 -44.08 8.10
CA PRO A 64 -3.13 -44.83 8.34
C PRO A 64 -2.72 -44.69 9.82
N ALA A 65 -2.62 -45.83 10.51
CA ALA A 65 -2.07 -45.92 11.85
C ALA A 65 -0.62 -45.43 11.86
N HIS A 66 -0.38 -44.26 12.45
CA HIS A 66 0.96 -43.84 12.85
C HIS A 66 1.34 -44.49 14.18
N GLU A 67 2.38 -45.32 14.14
CA GLU A 67 3.07 -45.87 15.31
C GLU A 67 3.62 -44.74 16.20
N PRO A 68 3.48 -44.83 17.54
CA PRO A 68 4.11 -43.90 18.45
C PRO A 68 5.60 -44.24 18.61
N LEU A 69 6.48 -43.37 18.12
CA LEU A 69 7.89 -43.39 18.47
C LEU A 69 8.04 -43.02 19.96
N GLN A 70 8.45 -44.01 20.74
CA GLN A 70 8.99 -43.84 22.08
C GLN A 70 10.29 -43.04 22.00
N ILE A 71 10.29 -41.83 22.54
CA ILE A 71 11.51 -41.08 22.84
C ILE A 71 11.75 -41.28 24.34
N GLU A 72 12.60 -42.24 24.67
CA GLU A 72 13.17 -42.37 26.01
C GLU A 72 14.35 -41.41 26.18
N GLU A 73 14.47 -40.94 27.42
CA GLU A 73 15.51 -40.12 27.99
C GLU A 73 16.93 -40.65 27.75
N SER A 74 17.88 -39.73 27.54
CA SER A 74 19.17 -39.87 28.22
C SER A 74 19.88 -38.51 28.33
N LEU A 75 19.85 -37.98 29.55
CA LEU A 75 20.85 -37.06 30.08
C LEU A 75 22.23 -37.73 30.08
N SER A 76 23.27 -37.05 29.60
CA SER A 76 24.62 -37.16 30.18
C SER A 76 25.45 -35.92 29.85
N SER A 77 25.74 -35.15 30.90
CA SER A 77 26.88 -34.24 30.95
C SER A 77 28.17 -35.03 30.77
N ASP A 78 29.14 -34.50 30.01
CA ASP A 78 30.52 -34.52 30.49
C ASP A 78 31.43 -33.57 29.70
N GLU A 79 32.28 -32.95 30.50
CA GLU A 79 33.31 -31.97 30.25
C GLU A 79 34.61 -32.68 29.83
N LYS A 80 35.26 -32.33 28.70
CA LYS A 80 36.72 -32.38 28.67
C LYS A 80 37.42 -31.64 27.52
N THR A 81 38.45 -30.95 27.98
CA THR A 81 39.46 -30.11 27.36
C THR A 81 40.54 -30.90 26.60
N LEU A 82 41.08 -30.26 25.55
CA LEU A 82 42.42 -30.41 24.92
C LEU A 82 42.77 -31.73 24.21
N VAL A 83 43.30 -31.61 22.98
CA VAL A 83 44.73 -31.85 22.65
C VAL A 83 44.97 -31.56 21.15
N ALA A 84 46.08 -30.86 20.88
CA ALA A 84 46.63 -30.59 19.56
C ALA A 84 47.24 -31.87 18.93
N GLY A 85 47.21 -31.96 17.60
CA GLY A 85 47.93 -32.99 16.85
C GLY A 85 48.08 -32.63 15.38
N GLU A 86 49.30 -32.27 14.99
CA GLU A 86 49.81 -32.29 13.62
C GLU A 86 49.69 -33.68 13.00
N SER A 87 49.34 -33.77 11.71
CA SER A 87 49.91 -34.79 10.80
C SER A 87 49.67 -34.43 9.32
N GLU A 88 50.77 -34.11 8.64
CA GLU A 88 51.23 -34.60 7.34
C GLU A 88 50.19 -35.06 6.28
N GLY A 89 50.27 -34.48 5.07
CA GLY A 89 49.74 -35.07 3.82
C GLY A 89 50.70 -36.14 3.25
N PRO A 90 50.69 -36.49 1.93
CA PRO A 90 49.75 -36.23 0.81
C PRO A 90 49.33 -37.61 0.18
N PRO A 91 48.93 -37.87 -1.11
CA PRO A 91 49.27 -37.22 -2.38
C PRO A 91 48.10 -36.88 -3.34
N LEU A 92 48.48 -36.06 -4.32
CA LEU A 92 47.80 -35.64 -5.54
C LEU A 92 47.23 -36.81 -6.38
N LEU A 93 46.01 -36.63 -6.88
CA LEU A 93 45.44 -37.32 -8.04
C LEU A 93 44.55 -36.36 -8.84
N PRO A 94 44.27 -36.66 -10.13
CA PRO A 94 44.28 -35.69 -11.21
C PRO A 94 42.95 -34.99 -11.44
N ILE A 95 43.07 -33.77 -11.98
CA ILE A 95 42.05 -32.94 -12.60
C ILE A 95 41.27 -33.75 -13.63
N GLY A 96 40.00 -33.99 -13.36
CA GLY A 96 38.99 -34.40 -14.32
C GLY A 96 37.96 -33.27 -14.44
N GLU A 97 37.84 -32.71 -15.63
CA GLU A 97 36.75 -31.81 -16.02
C GLU A 97 35.40 -32.54 -15.90
N PRO A 98 34.40 -31.94 -15.24
CA PRO A 98 33.01 -32.32 -15.48
C PRO A 98 32.38 -31.35 -16.49
N GLU A 99 31.95 -31.98 -17.57
CA GLU A 99 31.15 -31.48 -18.66
C GLU A 99 29.98 -30.63 -18.19
N SER A 100 29.78 -29.51 -18.90
CA SER A 100 28.61 -28.66 -18.84
C SER A 100 27.34 -29.42 -19.24
N PRO A 101 26.27 -29.47 -18.42
CA PRO A 101 24.97 -29.90 -18.91
C PRO A 101 24.35 -28.77 -19.74
N SER A 102 24.57 -28.86 -21.05
CA SER A 102 23.69 -28.30 -22.07
C SER A 102 22.31 -28.94 -21.95
N GLY A 103 21.25 -28.11 -21.96
CA GLY A 103 19.91 -28.58 -22.30
C GLY A 103 18.85 -28.36 -21.23
N ARG A 104 18.43 -27.09 -21.07
CA ARG A 104 17.02 -26.79 -20.77
C ARG A 104 16.69 -25.41 -21.35
N SER A 105 16.46 -25.39 -22.67
CA SER A 105 15.76 -24.29 -23.32
C SER A 105 14.32 -24.30 -22.84
N THR A 106 14.00 -23.41 -21.90
CA THR A 106 12.61 -23.03 -21.66
C THR A 106 12.23 -22.09 -22.79
N ASP A 107 11.78 -22.71 -23.88
CA ASP A 107 11.10 -22.07 -24.99
C ASP A 107 9.83 -21.42 -24.43
N MET A 108 9.90 -20.13 -24.10
CA MET A 108 8.72 -19.29 -23.94
C MET A 108 8.34 -18.77 -25.31
N SER A 109 7.85 -19.67 -26.14
CA SER A 109 7.05 -19.30 -27.29
C SER A 109 5.79 -18.63 -26.75
N TRP A 110 5.76 -17.30 -26.81
CA TRP A 110 4.51 -16.56 -26.84
C TRP A 110 3.82 -16.98 -28.13
N GLU A 111 2.98 -18.00 -28.00
CA GLU A 111 2.08 -18.45 -29.04
C GLU A 111 1.25 -17.22 -29.43
N GLU A 112 1.51 -16.75 -30.65
CA GLU A 112 0.85 -15.67 -31.34
C GLU A 112 -0.60 -16.10 -31.60
N GLY A 113 -1.39 -16.10 -30.53
CA GLY A 113 -2.83 -16.26 -30.57
C GLY A 113 -3.40 -15.01 -31.19
N GLY A 114 -3.73 -15.09 -32.47
CA GLY A 114 -4.49 -14.07 -33.19
C GLY A 114 -5.82 -13.83 -32.48
N TYR A 115 -5.87 -12.78 -31.65
CA TYR A 115 -7.12 -12.23 -31.18
C TYR A 115 -7.73 -11.44 -32.34
N GLU A 116 -8.70 -12.04 -33.02
CA GLU A 116 -9.71 -11.30 -33.80
C GLU A 116 -10.34 -10.26 -32.86
N ILE A 117 -9.90 -9.01 -32.98
CA ILE A 117 -10.49 -7.86 -32.32
C ILE A 117 -11.92 -7.74 -32.84
N LYS A 118 -12.89 -8.14 -32.03
CA LYS A 118 -14.32 -7.92 -32.30
C LYS A 118 -14.57 -6.42 -32.32
N GLU A 119 -14.90 -5.88 -33.50
CA GLU A 119 -15.44 -4.52 -33.67
C GLU A 119 -16.69 -4.37 -32.80
N GLY A 120 -16.62 -3.51 -31.79
CA GLY A 120 -17.75 -3.28 -30.88
C GLY A 120 -17.41 -2.77 -29.48
N MET A 121 -16.15 -2.47 -29.14
CA MET A 121 -15.84 -1.77 -27.89
C MET A 121 -15.73 -0.26 -28.14
N PRO A 122 -16.49 0.61 -27.44
CA PRO A 122 -16.48 2.06 -27.61
C PRO A 122 -15.35 2.69 -26.79
N PHE A 123 -14.15 2.13 -26.85
CA PHE A 123 -12.96 2.78 -26.34
C PHE A 123 -12.26 3.43 -27.52
N THR A 124 -12.67 4.66 -27.82
CA THR A 124 -11.89 5.59 -28.61
C THR A 124 -10.48 5.59 -28.05
N GLU A 125 -9.49 5.22 -28.88
CA GLU A 125 -8.07 5.44 -28.56
C GLU A 125 -7.90 6.92 -28.19
N VAL A 126 -7.83 7.19 -26.90
CA VAL A 126 -7.40 8.49 -26.40
C VAL A 126 -5.90 8.52 -26.69
N GLU A 127 -5.50 9.34 -27.67
CA GLU A 127 -4.09 9.57 -27.94
C GLU A 127 -3.40 9.90 -26.61
N PRO A 128 -2.29 9.21 -26.26
CA PRO A 128 -1.58 9.50 -25.04
C PRO A 128 -1.23 11.00 -25.03
N PRO A 129 -1.51 11.71 -23.93
CA PRO A 129 -1.37 13.17 -23.87
C PRO A 129 0.04 13.54 -24.31
N ARG A 130 0.13 14.30 -25.40
CA ARG A 130 1.39 14.85 -25.87
C ARG A 130 1.96 15.69 -24.72
N VAL A 131 3.14 15.30 -24.25
CA VAL A 131 3.89 16.11 -23.28
C VAL A 131 4.29 17.38 -24.01
N TYR A 132 3.54 18.45 -23.79
CA TYR A 132 3.93 19.79 -24.20
C TYR A 132 4.99 20.26 -23.19
N ASP A 133 6.23 20.48 -23.65
CA ASP A 133 7.29 21.13 -22.87
C ASP A 133 7.01 22.63 -22.65
N GLU A 134 5.75 23.05 -22.72
CA GLU A 134 5.33 24.39 -22.34
C GLU A 134 5.35 24.43 -20.82
N GLU A 135 6.34 25.16 -20.27
CA GLU A 135 6.39 25.56 -18.87
C GLU A 135 5.12 26.34 -18.54
N ILE A 136 4.03 25.64 -18.22
CA ILE A 136 2.86 26.26 -17.61
C ILE A 136 3.38 26.77 -16.27
N PRO A 137 3.42 28.10 -16.03
CA PRO A 137 3.79 28.64 -14.74
C PRO A 137 2.61 28.37 -13.80
N VAL A 138 2.45 27.12 -13.36
CA VAL A 138 1.57 26.78 -12.27
C VAL A 138 2.16 27.51 -11.08
N SER A 139 1.52 28.60 -10.69
CA SER A 139 1.93 29.33 -9.50
C SER A 139 1.77 28.37 -8.32
N THR A 140 2.66 28.45 -7.35
CA THR A 140 2.58 27.63 -6.13
C THR A 140 1.24 27.81 -5.41
N GLU A 141 0.57 28.94 -5.63
CA GLU A 141 -0.76 29.28 -5.11
C GLU A 141 -1.88 28.43 -5.74
N GLU A 142 -1.85 28.20 -7.06
CA GLU A 142 -2.88 27.43 -7.78
C GLU A 142 -2.79 25.92 -7.48
N ALA A 143 -1.57 25.41 -7.28
CA ALA A 143 -1.36 24.03 -6.83
C ALA A 143 -1.81 23.81 -5.37
N LEU A 144 -1.72 24.86 -4.53
CA LEU A 144 -2.18 24.83 -3.14
C LEU A 144 -3.71 24.89 -3.04
N GLU A 145 -4.39 25.66 -3.88
CA GLU A 145 -5.86 25.70 -3.92
C GLU A 145 -6.47 24.34 -4.31
N HIS A 146 -5.82 23.61 -5.20
CA HIS A 146 -6.28 22.27 -5.61
C HIS A 146 -6.07 21.20 -4.53
N LEU A 147 -5.07 21.36 -3.64
CA LEU A 147 -4.79 20.42 -2.54
C LEU A 147 -5.61 20.70 -1.27
N PHE A 148 -6.17 21.90 -1.11
CA PHE A 148 -6.90 22.31 0.09
C PHE A 148 -8.24 23.01 -0.24
N PRO A 149 -9.32 22.25 -0.55
CA PRO A 149 -10.60 22.79 -1.00
C PRO A 149 -11.20 23.81 -0.02
N GLU A 150 -11.89 24.82 -0.56
CA GLU A 150 -12.18 26.13 0.04
C GLU A 150 -12.87 26.15 1.43
N GLY A 151 -13.42 25.04 1.92
CA GLY A 151 -14.13 24.96 3.22
C GLY A 151 -13.29 24.75 4.49
N ALA A 152 -11.97 24.53 4.39
CA ALA A 152 -11.14 24.35 5.59
C ALA A 152 -10.86 25.70 6.31
N PRO A 153 -10.96 25.77 7.66
CA PRO A 153 -10.61 26.97 8.43
C PRO A 153 -9.19 27.44 8.09
N LYS A 154 -9.00 28.76 7.87
CA LYS A 154 -7.71 29.35 7.50
C LYS A 154 -6.58 28.98 8.47
N GLU A 155 -6.89 28.86 9.76
CA GLU A 155 -5.95 28.46 10.81
C GLU A 155 -5.39 27.04 10.59
N ILE A 156 -6.23 26.08 10.19
CA ILE A 156 -5.80 24.70 9.90
C ILE A 156 -4.96 24.67 8.63
N ARG A 157 -5.28 25.49 7.62
CA ARG A 157 -4.48 25.60 6.39
C ARG A 157 -3.11 26.20 6.64
N GLU A 158 -3.01 27.24 7.47
CA GLU A 158 -1.72 27.87 7.79
C GLU A 158 -0.86 26.95 8.66
N GLU A 159 -1.44 26.26 9.65
CA GLU A 159 -0.70 25.27 10.45
C GLU A 159 -0.24 24.07 9.62
N THR A 160 -1.08 23.54 8.72
CA THR A 160 -0.64 22.46 7.81
C THR A 160 0.35 22.96 6.77
N LYS A 161 0.22 24.19 6.28
CA LYS A 161 1.19 24.78 5.35
C LYS A 161 2.54 24.98 6.04
N GLU A 162 2.60 25.54 7.24
CA GLU A 162 3.84 25.70 8.02
C GLU A 162 4.45 24.33 8.41
N ALA A 163 3.60 23.34 8.71
CA ALA A 163 4.02 21.96 8.94
C ALA A 163 4.52 21.24 7.68
N VAL A 164 4.12 21.67 6.47
CA VAL A 164 4.58 21.08 5.20
C VAL A 164 5.72 21.88 4.58
N GLU A 165 5.79 23.19 4.81
CA GLU A 165 6.78 24.09 4.22
C GLU A 165 8.20 23.83 4.77
N HIS A 166 8.33 23.44 6.03
CA HIS A 166 9.63 22.98 6.55
C HIS A 166 10.06 21.60 6.03
N LEU A 167 9.11 20.81 5.49
CA LEU A 167 9.38 19.51 4.88
C LEU A 167 9.86 19.65 3.43
N PHE A 168 9.56 20.78 2.78
CA PHE A 168 9.96 21.09 1.40
C PHE A 168 10.47 22.53 1.28
N PRO A 169 11.63 22.88 1.86
CA PRO A 169 12.23 24.20 1.63
C PRO A 169 12.43 24.41 0.12
N GLU A 170 11.94 25.55 -0.37
CA GLU A 170 11.86 25.93 -1.79
C GLU A 170 13.18 25.70 -2.54
N GLY A 171 13.33 24.51 -3.11
CA GLY A 171 14.53 24.10 -3.81
C GLY A 171 14.75 22.60 -3.68
N ARG A 172 14.54 21.88 -4.78
CA ARG A 172 14.97 20.47 -4.98
C ARG A 172 16.32 20.22 -4.29
N GLY A 173 16.32 19.66 -3.08
CA GLY A 173 17.54 19.67 -2.29
C GLY A 173 17.45 18.88 -1.01
N SER A 174 17.75 17.59 -1.10
CA SER A 174 18.14 16.74 0.02
C SER A 174 17.04 16.57 1.07
N THR A 175 16.12 15.63 0.83
CA THR A 175 15.29 15.10 1.92
C THR A 175 16.20 14.54 3.02
N THR A 176 16.11 15.12 4.21
CA THR A 176 16.85 14.65 5.38
C THR A 176 16.37 13.25 5.76
N THR A 177 17.20 12.44 6.41
CA THR A 177 16.77 11.11 6.89
C THR A 177 15.56 11.20 7.81
N THR A 178 15.47 12.28 8.57
CA THR A 178 14.31 12.62 9.41
C THR A 178 13.04 12.84 8.61
N PHE A 179 13.10 13.43 7.40
CA PHE A 179 11.93 13.56 6.53
C PHE A 179 11.38 12.18 6.13
N ILE A 180 12.25 11.24 5.75
CA ILE A 180 11.81 9.88 5.39
C ILE A 180 11.13 9.20 6.58
N ASP A 181 11.68 9.33 7.79
CA ASP A 181 11.09 8.75 8.99
C ASP A 181 9.75 9.43 9.37
N VAL A 182 9.63 10.74 9.14
CA VAL A 182 8.39 11.51 9.37
C VAL A 182 7.32 11.16 8.35
N VAL A 183 7.66 11.07 7.07
CA VAL A 183 6.72 10.76 5.98
C VAL A 183 6.25 9.31 6.05
N VAL A 184 7.14 8.36 6.34
CA VAL A 184 6.75 6.96 6.50
C VAL A 184 5.95 6.80 7.79
N GLY A 185 6.31 7.53 8.85
CA GLY A 185 5.69 7.41 10.16
C GLY A 185 5.76 5.98 10.71
N LYS A 186 5.15 5.76 11.87
CA LYS A 186 4.72 4.41 12.22
C LYS A 186 3.32 4.27 11.65
N PRO A 187 3.07 3.36 10.69
CA PRO A 187 1.72 3.16 10.22
C PRO A 187 0.86 2.75 11.41
N ASP A 188 -0.21 3.50 11.64
CA ASP A 188 -1.24 3.06 12.57
C ASP A 188 -1.84 1.78 12.02
N LYS A 189 -2.10 0.81 12.90
CA LYS A 189 -2.82 -0.39 12.50
C LYS A 189 -4.18 0.07 11.97
N VAL A 190 -4.46 -0.22 10.69
CA VAL A 190 -5.78 -0.03 10.09
C VAL A 190 -6.72 -0.91 10.89
N GLY A 191 -7.50 -0.25 11.72
CA GLY A 191 -8.47 -0.90 12.55
C GLY A 191 -9.46 0.09 13.11
N LEU A 192 -10.57 -0.45 13.57
CA LEU A 192 -11.71 0.35 13.97
C LEU A 192 -11.32 1.17 15.20
N LYS A 193 -11.26 2.50 15.03
CA LYS A 193 -10.85 3.45 16.07
C LYS A 193 -11.85 3.58 17.24
N GLY A 194 -12.89 2.76 17.25
CA GLY A 194 -13.91 2.75 18.28
C GLY A 194 -14.75 1.47 18.23
N PRO A 195 -15.64 1.26 19.23
CA PRO A 195 -16.67 0.23 19.13
C PRO A 195 -17.47 0.47 17.84
N LEU A 196 -17.95 -0.61 17.20
CA LEU A 196 -18.86 -0.53 16.07
C LEU A 196 -19.90 0.55 16.35
N GLN A 197 -19.87 1.65 15.59
CA GLN A 197 -20.85 2.72 15.75
C GLN A 197 -22.19 2.11 15.40
N GLU A 198 -22.96 1.81 16.44
CA GLU A 198 -24.35 1.38 16.28
C GLU A 198 -25.04 2.50 15.52
N LEU A 199 -25.73 2.16 14.42
CA LEU A 199 -26.47 3.16 13.66
C LEU A 199 -27.31 3.97 14.64
N GLU A 200 -27.14 5.29 14.63
CA GLU A 200 -27.87 6.17 15.52
C GLU A 200 -29.36 5.86 15.39
N THR A 201 -29.92 5.28 16.45
CA THR A 201 -31.33 4.94 16.45
C THR A 201 -32.10 6.25 16.36
N PRO A 202 -32.97 6.43 15.35
CA PRO A 202 -33.72 7.66 15.20
C PRO A 202 -34.56 7.87 16.46
N ALA A 203 -34.31 8.97 17.17
CA ALA A 203 -35.11 9.33 18.33
C ALA A 203 -36.55 9.58 17.86
N CYS A 204 -37.53 9.09 18.61
CA CYS A 204 -38.93 9.35 18.26
C CYS A 204 -39.18 10.86 18.29
N PRO A 205 -39.59 11.49 17.16
CA PRO A 205 -39.72 12.94 17.09
C PRO A 205 -40.81 13.50 18.01
N ASN A 206 -41.73 12.65 18.51
CA ASN A 206 -42.88 13.08 19.30
C ASN A 206 -42.66 12.97 20.82
N CYS A 207 -41.78 12.09 21.29
CA CYS A 207 -41.55 11.91 22.74
C CYS A 207 -40.09 12.09 23.16
N GLY A 208 -39.14 12.22 22.22
CA GLY A 208 -37.72 12.41 22.53
C GLY A 208 -37.09 11.21 23.26
N ILE A 209 -37.84 10.12 23.45
CA ILE A 209 -37.29 8.84 23.88
C ILE A 209 -36.52 8.33 22.68
N ALA A 210 -35.20 8.47 22.72
CA ALA A 210 -34.35 7.54 22.01
C ALA A 210 -34.78 6.16 22.51
N LEU A 211 -35.31 5.34 21.60
CA LEU A 211 -35.37 3.90 21.84
C LEU A 211 -33.90 3.53 22.07
N SER A 212 -33.45 3.58 23.32
CA SER A 212 -32.18 3.02 23.73
C SER A 212 -32.26 1.61 23.18
N SER A 213 -31.41 1.32 22.20
CA SER A 213 -31.25 0.04 21.50
C SER A 213 -31.00 -1.13 22.46
N ASP A 214 -30.93 -0.86 23.76
CA ASP A 214 -30.80 -1.78 24.86
C ASP A 214 -31.83 -2.92 24.80
N GLU A 215 -31.26 -4.10 24.51
CA GLU A 215 -31.78 -5.47 24.59
C GLU A 215 -32.34 -6.12 23.33
N PHE A 216 -32.42 -5.44 22.17
CA PHE A 216 -32.60 -6.20 20.93
C PHE A 216 -31.26 -6.80 20.46
N GLU A 217 -30.85 -7.88 21.11
CA GLU A 217 -29.72 -8.68 20.66
C GLU A 217 -30.16 -9.55 19.49
N TYR A 218 -29.52 -9.36 18.34
CA TYR A 218 -29.76 -10.22 17.18
C TYR A 218 -29.39 -11.67 17.52
N PRO A 219 -30.19 -12.66 17.08
CA PRO A 219 -29.79 -14.05 17.20
C PRO A 219 -28.40 -14.31 16.56
N PRO A 220 -27.59 -15.24 17.08
CA PRO A 220 -26.23 -15.50 16.60
C PRO A 220 -26.11 -15.75 15.09
N TYR A 221 -27.11 -16.38 14.47
CA TYR A 221 -27.12 -16.66 13.03
C TYR A 221 -27.18 -15.38 12.17
N VAL A 222 -27.74 -14.28 12.68
CA VAL A 222 -27.79 -12.99 11.98
C VAL A 222 -26.40 -12.37 11.96
N PHE A 223 -25.70 -12.38 13.09
CA PHE A 223 -24.31 -11.91 13.16
C PHE A 223 -23.39 -12.74 12.25
N ASP A 224 -23.59 -14.05 12.18
CA ASP A 224 -22.87 -14.92 11.24
C ASP A 224 -23.11 -14.54 9.77
N ALA A 225 -24.36 -14.30 9.38
CA ALA A 225 -24.71 -13.86 8.02
C ALA A 225 -24.13 -12.47 7.69
N MET A 226 -24.19 -11.52 8.63
CA MET A 226 -23.59 -10.19 8.47
C MET A 226 -22.06 -10.27 8.35
N GLY A 227 -21.42 -11.16 9.14
CA GLY A 227 -19.99 -11.42 9.05
C GLY A 227 -19.57 -11.94 7.68
N LYS A 228 -20.32 -12.88 7.11
CA LYS A 228 -20.10 -13.41 5.75
C LYS A 228 -20.24 -12.33 4.68
N ALA A 229 -21.31 -11.54 4.74
CA ALA A 229 -21.50 -10.42 3.81
C ALA A 229 -20.35 -9.40 3.89
N ARG A 230 -19.81 -9.14 5.09
CA ARG A 230 -18.64 -8.26 5.28
C ARG A 230 -17.34 -8.87 4.74
N LEU A 231 -17.16 -10.19 4.81
CA LEU A 231 -16.05 -10.87 4.14
C LEU A 231 -16.12 -10.69 2.62
N GLU A 232 -17.28 -10.95 2.01
CA GLU A 232 -17.48 -10.79 0.57
C GLU A 232 -17.25 -9.33 0.13
N TYR A 233 -17.74 -8.37 0.92
CA TYR A 233 -17.51 -6.95 0.67
C TYR A 233 -16.02 -6.57 0.77
N GLY A 234 -15.30 -7.12 1.77
CA GLY A 234 -13.86 -6.92 1.88
C GLY A 234 -13.08 -7.55 0.73
N GLU A 235 -13.53 -8.68 0.19
CA GLU A 235 -12.93 -9.30 -1.01
C GLU A 235 -13.11 -8.41 -2.25
N HIS A 236 -14.29 -7.83 -2.42
CA HIS A 236 -14.54 -6.87 -3.50
C HIS A 236 -13.56 -5.69 -3.42
N HIS A 237 -13.41 -5.09 -2.24
CA HIS A 237 -12.45 -4.01 -2.00
C HIS A 237 -11.00 -4.41 -2.29
N LEU A 238 -10.60 -5.66 -2.02
CA LEU A 238 -9.27 -6.14 -2.41
C LEU A 238 -9.11 -6.20 -3.93
N GLN A 239 -10.14 -6.60 -4.67
CA GLN A 239 -10.10 -6.66 -6.13
C GLN A 239 -9.99 -5.25 -6.75
N GLU A 240 -10.58 -4.25 -6.10
CA GLU A 240 -10.51 -2.84 -6.50
C GLU A 240 -9.24 -2.12 -6.01
N ASN A 241 -8.34 -2.82 -5.32
CA ASN A 241 -7.14 -2.26 -4.67
C ASN A 241 -7.42 -1.25 -3.55
N GLU A 242 -8.64 -1.23 -3.01
CA GLU A 242 -9.03 -0.44 -1.84
C GLU A 242 -8.62 -1.16 -0.54
N HIS A 243 -7.31 -1.36 -0.36
CA HIS A 243 -6.77 -2.25 0.68
C HIS A 243 -7.14 -1.83 2.11
N GLU A 244 -7.24 -0.54 2.42
CA GLU A 244 -7.61 -0.04 3.75
C GLU A 244 -9.06 -0.41 4.10
N LYS A 245 -10.01 -0.11 3.19
CA LYS A 245 -11.43 -0.45 3.35
C LYS A 245 -11.66 -1.97 3.41
N ALA A 246 -10.86 -2.74 2.68
CA ALA A 246 -10.89 -4.19 2.75
C ALA A 246 -10.51 -4.70 4.16
N ILE A 247 -9.39 -4.21 4.71
CA ILE A 247 -8.92 -4.57 6.05
C ILE A 247 -9.97 -4.19 7.10
N GLU A 248 -10.52 -2.98 7.02
CA GLU A 248 -11.60 -2.55 7.91
C GLU A 248 -12.82 -3.47 7.84
N SER A 249 -13.24 -3.85 6.62
CA SER A 249 -14.36 -4.77 6.42
C SER A 249 -14.10 -6.15 7.03
N PHE A 250 -12.87 -6.67 6.92
CA PHE A 250 -12.48 -7.93 7.57
C PHE A 250 -12.41 -7.83 9.10
N GLU A 251 -11.96 -6.70 9.65
CA GLU A 251 -11.99 -6.47 11.10
C GLU A 251 -13.43 -6.37 11.64
N ILE A 252 -14.33 -5.71 10.90
CA ILE A 252 -15.77 -5.70 11.22
C ILE A 252 -16.31 -7.13 11.19
N ALA A 253 -16.02 -7.91 10.15
CA ALA A 253 -16.45 -9.30 10.03
C ALA A 253 -15.96 -10.14 11.22
N LYS A 254 -14.71 -9.97 11.63
CA LYS A 254 -14.13 -10.66 12.79
C LYS A 254 -14.93 -10.40 14.06
N MET A 255 -15.25 -9.14 14.37
CA MET A 255 -16.04 -8.80 15.56
C MET A 255 -17.47 -9.34 15.49
N LEU A 256 -18.08 -9.37 14.31
CA LEU A 256 -19.40 -9.97 14.11
C LEU A 256 -19.36 -11.48 14.39
N PHE A 257 -18.34 -12.20 13.92
CA PHE A 257 -18.17 -13.62 14.22
C PHE A 257 -17.85 -13.90 15.69
N GLU A 258 -17.10 -13.01 16.36
CA GLU A 258 -16.87 -13.08 17.81
C GLU A 258 -18.20 -12.95 18.57
N ARG A 259 -19.07 -12.01 18.19
CA ARG A 259 -20.43 -11.87 18.76
C ARG A 259 -21.32 -13.06 18.46
N ALA A 260 -21.19 -13.67 17.28
CA ALA A 260 -21.92 -14.89 16.90
C ALA A 260 -21.42 -16.16 17.64
N GLY A 261 -20.25 -16.12 18.29
CA GLY A 261 -19.59 -17.31 18.81
C GLY A 261 -19.07 -18.27 17.72
N ASN A 262 -18.83 -17.78 16.50
CA ASN A 262 -18.32 -18.59 15.39
C ASN A 262 -16.80 -18.49 15.28
N GLU A 263 -16.08 -19.37 15.98
CA GLU A 263 -14.61 -19.41 15.99
C GLU A 263 -13.99 -19.61 14.60
N LYS A 264 -14.65 -20.37 13.71
CA LYS A 264 -14.17 -20.59 12.34
C LYS A 264 -14.18 -19.28 11.55
N GLY A 265 -15.26 -18.50 11.68
CA GLY A 265 -15.38 -17.18 11.07
C GLY A 265 -14.31 -16.21 11.58
N VAL A 266 -14.05 -16.20 12.89
CA VAL A 266 -12.99 -15.36 13.50
C VAL A 266 -11.61 -15.69 12.93
N ALA A 267 -11.29 -16.99 12.82
CA ALA A 267 -10.03 -17.45 12.25
C ALA A 267 -9.91 -17.09 10.76
N GLU A 268 -10.99 -17.26 9.99
CA GLU A 268 -11.01 -16.87 8.58
C GLU A 268 -10.83 -15.36 8.39
N SER A 269 -11.59 -14.53 9.10
CA SER A 269 -11.46 -13.07 9.04
C SER A 269 -10.06 -12.61 9.43
N THR A 270 -9.46 -13.21 10.46
CA THR A 270 -8.08 -12.90 10.85
C THR A 270 -7.09 -13.21 9.71
N LYS A 271 -7.24 -14.35 9.04
CA LYS A 271 -6.44 -14.69 7.86
C LYS A 271 -6.66 -13.72 6.70
N ARG A 272 -7.89 -13.24 6.48
CA ARG A 272 -8.18 -12.23 5.44
C ARG A 272 -7.56 -10.87 5.75
N VAL A 273 -7.52 -10.46 7.02
CA VAL A 273 -6.79 -9.25 7.45
C VAL A 273 -5.31 -9.37 7.08
N ASP A 274 -4.67 -10.50 7.37
CA ASP A 274 -3.26 -10.73 7.01
C ASP A 274 -3.04 -10.65 5.49
N ILE A 275 -3.96 -11.21 4.69
CA ILE A 275 -3.93 -11.12 3.22
C ILE A 275 -4.07 -9.67 2.76
N GLY A 276 -4.93 -8.88 3.40
CA GLY A 276 -5.11 -7.46 3.08
C GLY A 276 -3.85 -6.64 3.32
N TYR A 277 -3.20 -6.82 4.47
CA TYR A 277 -1.90 -6.18 4.75
C TYR A 277 -0.81 -6.63 3.78
N ASP A 278 -0.75 -7.92 3.45
CA ASP A 278 0.21 -8.45 2.47
C ASP A 278 -0.03 -7.86 1.07
N ALA A 279 -1.27 -7.68 0.64
CA ALA A 279 -1.62 -7.06 -0.64
C ALA A 279 -1.22 -5.58 -0.67
N MET A 280 -1.54 -4.83 0.38
CA MET A 280 -1.16 -3.41 0.53
C MET A 280 0.36 -3.22 0.54
N ALA A 281 1.09 -4.09 1.24
CA ALA A 281 2.55 -4.05 1.28
C ALA A 281 3.17 -4.35 -0.08
N ARG A 282 2.61 -5.30 -0.85
CA ARG A 282 3.04 -5.58 -2.24
C ARG A 282 2.80 -4.39 -3.15
N PHE A 283 1.64 -3.74 -3.06
CA PHE A 283 1.35 -2.56 -3.86
C PHE A 283 2.40 -1.46 -3.65
N HIS A 284 2.74 -1.14 -2.39
CA HIS A 284 3.81 -0.18 -2.09
C HIS A 284 5.20 -0.66 -2.54
N PHE A 285 5.47 -1.96 -2.46
CA PHE A 285 6.70 -2.53 -2.98
C PHE A 285 6.85 -2.32 -4.50
N ASP A 286 5.79 -2.61 -5.25
CA ASP A 286 5.76 -2.46 -6.71
C ASP A 286 5.88 -0.99 -7.12
N GLN A 287 5.25 -0.07 -6.37
CA GLN A 287 5.47 1.37 -6.53
C GLN A 287 6.94 1.74 -6.31
N GLY A 288 7.59 1.17 -5.28
CA GLY A 288 9.02 1.36 -5.03
C GLY A 288 9.89 0.90 -6.20
N ASP A 289 9.59 -0.26 -6.80
CA ASP A 289 10.27 -0.77 -7.99
C ASP A 289 10.07 0.15 -9.21
N ASN A 290 8.88 0.74 -9.36
CA ASN A 290 8.60 1.69 -10.43
C ASN A 290 9.37 3.00 -10.27
N HIS A 291 9.40 3.58 -9.06
CA HIS A 291 10.20 4.78 -8.77
C HIS A 291 11.71 4.52 -8.93
N MET A 292 12.17 3.31 -8.58
CA MET A 292 13.55 2.90 -8.77
C MET A 292 13.94 2.92 -10.26
N LYS A 293 13.07 2.38 -11.14
CA LYS A 293 13.26 2.42 -12.59
C LYS A 293 13.23 3.84 -13.16
N ALA A 294 12.42 4.73 -12.57
CA ALA A 294 12.35 6.14 -12.93
C ALA A 294 13.52 6.98 -12.39
N HIS A 295 14.46 6.38 -11.63
CA HIS A 295 15.55 7.07 -10.92
C HIS A 295 15.08 8.08 -9.85
N GLU A 296 13.85 7.91 -9.35
CA GLU A 296 13.29 8.68 -8.24
C GLU A 296 13.62 8.00 -6.91
N PHE A 297 14.92 7.94 -6.59
CA PHE A 297 15.43 7.12 -5.50
C PHE A 297 14.83 7.44 -4.13
N GLU A 298 14.52 8.71 -3.86
CA GLU A 298 13.90 9.16 -2.61
C GLU A 298 12.53 8.50 -2.41
N TRP A 299 11.67 8.58 -3.42
CA TRP A 299 10.35 7.96 -3.41
C TRP A 299 10.44 6.44 -3.33
N ALA A 300 11.37 5.82 -4.08
CA ALA A 300 11.59 4.39 -4.00
C ALA A 300 11.91 3.93 -2.56
N ILE A 301 12.81 4.64 -1.86
CA ILE A 301 13.16 4.34 -0.47
C ILE A 301 11.96 4.49 0.47
N VAL A 302 11.19 5.57 0.33
CA VAL A 302 9.97 5.82 1.13
C VAL A 302 8.99 4.66 0.94
N GLN A 303 8.73 4.25 -0.30
CA GLN A 303 7.79 3.17 -0.61
C GLN A 303 8.26 1.81 -0.07
N TYR A 304 9.53 1.45 -0.22
CA TYR A 304 10.05 0.20 0.35
C TYR A 304 10.01 0.18 1.88
N ARG A 305 10.22 1.33 2.54
CA ARG A 305 10.07 1.45 3.99
C ARG A 305 8.61 1.29 4.39
N LYS A 306 7.68 1.94 3.70
CA LYS A 306 6.23 1.78 3.95
C LYS A 306 5.81 0.31 3.79
N ALA A 307 6.25 -0.36 2.73
CA ALA A 307 6.02 -1.79 2.53
C ALA A 307 6.59 -2.64 3.68
N ARG A 308 7.81 -2.33 4.16
CA ARG A 308 8.44 -3.03 5.29
C ARG A 308 7.63 -2.88 6.57
N GLU A 309 7.16 -1.69 6.89
CA GLU A 309 6.36 -1.43 8.09
C GLU A 309 4.99 -2.13 7.98
N LEU A 310 4.36 -2.15 6.81
CA LEU A 310 3.13 -2.93 6.59
C LEU A 310 3.34 -4.44 6.77
N TYR A 311 4.47 -4.97 6.30
CA TYR A 311 4.86 -6.37 6.57
C TYR A 311 5.21 -6.64 8.04
N MET A 312 5.25 -5.65 8.93
CA MET A 312 5.31 -5.91 10.38
C MET A 312 3.99 -6.40 10.95
N PHE A 313 2.87 -6.08 10.29
CA PHE A 313 1.55 -6.62 10.64
C PHE A 313 1.34 -8.02 10.08
N SER A 314 2.10 -8.43 9.05
CA SER A 314 2.09 -9.80 8.56
C SER A 314 3.17 -10.66 9.23
N THR A 315 2.98 -11.97 9.20
CA THR A 315 3.84 -12.93 9.90
C THR A 315 5.15 -13.24 9.16
N ASP A 316 5.35 -12.71 7.94
CA ASP A 316 6.48 -13.07 7.08
C ASP A 316 7.73 -12.21 7.31
N ALA A 317 8.66 -12.74 8.11
CA ALA A 317 9.97 -12.11 8.36
C ALA A 317 10.87 -12.03 7.11
N LYS A 318 10.70 -12.92 6.12
CA LYS A 318 11.54 -12.92 4.90
C LYS A 318 11.21 -11.73 4.02
N LYS A 319 9.92 -11.42 3.85
CA LYS A 319 9.47 -10.23 3.09
C LYS A 319 9.99 -8.94 3.72
N ARG A 320 9.94 -8.80 5.05
CA ARG A 320 10.53 -7.64 5.76
C ARG A 320 12.03 -7.48 5.53
N ALA A 321 12.77 -8.58 5.60
CA ALA A 321 14.21 -8.58 5.30
C ALA A 321 14.48 -8.18 3.84
N HIS A 322 13.67 -8.68 2.90
CA HIS A 322 13.76 -8.33 1.48
C HIS A 322 13.50 -6.84 1.23
N CYS A 323 12.48 -6.23 1.84
CA CYS A 323 12.27 -4.78 1.76
C CYS A 323 13.48 -3.99 2.31
N SER A 324 14.08 -4.46 3.42
CA SER A 324 15.26 -3.82 4.01
C SER A 324 16.50 -3.95 3.12
N GLU A 325 16.59 -5.01 2.32
CA GLU A 325 17.61 -5.17 1.28
C GLU A 325 17.36 -4.22 0.12
N LYS A 326 16.14 -4.13 -0.39
CA LYS A 326 15.74 -3.20 -1.45
C LYS A 326 16.01 -1.74 -1.10
N VAL A 327 15.75 -1.33 0.15
CA VAL A 327 16.15 0.01 0.64
C VAL A 327 17.66 0.24 0.52
N ARG A 328 18.48 -0.74 0.90
CA ARG A 328 19.94 -0.64 0.77
C ARG A 328 20.39 -0.59 -0.69
N GLU A 329 19.77 -1.40 -1.56
CA GLU A 329 20.00 -1.36 -3.01
C GLU A 329 19.68 0.03 -3.58
N ALA A 330 18.55 0.62 -3.22
CA ALA A 330 18.16 1.97 -3.64
C ALA A 330 19.18 3.04 -3.22
N TYR A 331 19.67 3.00 -1.99
CA TYR A 331 20.75 3.90 -1.55
C TYR A 331 22.05 3.73 -2.33
N VAL A 332 22.41 2.49 -2.65
CA VAL A 332 23.62 2.18 -3.44
C VAL A 332 23.47 2.68 -4.88
N GLU A 333 22.31 2.51 -5.51
CA GLU A 333 22.07 3.02 -6.86
C GLU A 333 22.01 4.55 -6.92
N TRP A 334 21.40 5.18 -5.92
CA TRP A 334 21.44 6.63 -5.78
C TRP A 334 22.88 7.15 -5.65
N GLY A 335 23.70 6.50 -4.81
CA GLY A 335 25.11 6.82 -4.66
C GLY A 335 25.89 6.70 -5.98
N LYS A 336 25.61 5.68 -6.81
CA LYS A 336 26.22 5.52 -8.15
C LYS A 336 25.82 6.63 -9.10
N ASN A 337 24.55 7.05 -9.09
CA ASN A 337 24.06 8.13 -9.94
C ASN A 337 24.77 9.46 -9.57
N LEU A 338 24.83 9.79 -8.28
CA LEU A 338 25.54 10.97 -7.77
C LEU A 338 27.05 10.93 -8.07
N GLU A 339 27.68 9.76 -7.94
CA GLU A 339 29.09 9.57 -8.32
C GLU A 339 29.31 9.85 -9.82
N THR A 340 28.40 9.43 -10.68
CA THR A 340 28.45 9.68 -12.13
C THR A 340 28.30 11.17 -12.45
N GLN A 341 27.41 11.88 -11.74
CA GLN A 341 27.27 13.34 -11.86
C GLN A 341 28.54 14.07 -11.39
N GLY A 342 29.13 13.64 -10.27
CA GLY A 342 30.41 14.18 -9.77
C GLY A 342 31.57 13.94 -10.75
N ASP A 343 31.63 12.76 -11.36
CA ASP A 343 32.61 12.42 -12.40
C ASP A 343 32.44 13.31 -13.65
N HIS A 344 31.19 13.70 -13.99
CA HIS A 344 30.90 14.62 -15.11
C HIS A 344 31.36 16.06 -14.79
N LEU A 345 30.98 16.60 -13.63
CA LEU A 345 31.39 17.94 -13.18
C LEU A 345 32.92 18.06 -13.06
N SER A 346 33.57 17.02 -12.56
CA SER A 346 35.03 16.98 -12.47
C SER A 346 35.70 17.06 -13.84
N LYS A 347 35.12 16.43 -14.88
CA LYS A 347 35.61 16.53 -16.27
C LYS A 347 35.38 17.92 -16.87
N GLN A 348 34.33 18.63 -16.45
CA GLN A 348 34.04 20.01 -16.87
C GLN A 348 34.98 21.03 -16.21
N GLY A 349 35.65 20.66 -15.12
CA GLY A 349 36.57 21.52 -14.36
C GLY A 349 35.96 22.10 -13.09
N ASP A 350 34.66 21.87 -12.86
CA ASP A 350 33.90 22.37 -11.71
C ASP A 350 34.17 21.53 -10.45
N SER A 351 35.39 21.67 -9.94
CA SER A 351 35.94 20.83 -8.86
C SER A 351 35.16 20.98 -7.54
N ARG A 352 34.61 22.18 -7.27
CA ARG A 352 33.82 22.46 -6.06
C ARG A 352 32.51 21.67 -6.04
N ASP A 353 31.76 21.70 -7.13
CA ASP A 353 30.46 21.04 -7.22
C ASP A 353 30.63 19.52 -7.34
N ALA A 354 31.68 19.07 -8.03
CA ALA A 354 32.07 17.66 -8.05
C ALA A 354 32.35 17.13 -6.64
N LEU A 355 33.10 17.88 -5.82
CA LEU A 355 33.40 17.51 -4.43
C LEU A 355 32.12 17.43 -3.58
N ALA A 356 31.17 18.35 -3.76
CA ALA A 356 29.88 18.31 -3.07
C ALA A 356 29.08 17.04 -3.45
N LYS A 357 29.02 16.71 -4.74
CA LYS A 357 28.35 15.49 -5.24
C LYS A 357 29.00 14.21 -4.76
N TYR A 358 30.33 14.16 -4.67
CA TYR A 358 31.01 13.01 -4.07
C TYR A 358 30.76 12.87 -2.57
N GLN A 359 30.63 13.97 -1.82
CA GLN A 359 30.27 13.92 -0.41
C GLN A 359 28.83 13.40 -0.20
N GLU A 360 27.89 13.87 -1.02
CA GLU A 360 26.51 13.35 -1.05
C GLU A 360 26.48 11.85 -1.37
N ALA A 361 27.16 11.43 -2.45
CA ALA A 361 27.27 10.02 -2.81
C ALA A 361 27.87 9.17 -1.67
N ALA A 362 28.88 9.69 -0.96
CA ALA A 362 29.49 8.99 0.18
C ALA A 362 28.50 8.82 1.34
N ALA A 363 27.64 9.80 1.59
CA ALA A 363 26.58 9.67 2.59
C ALA A 363 25.59 8.56 2.20
N LYS A 364 25.14 8.53 0.93
CA LYS A 364 24.23 7.48 0.44
C LYS A 364 24.85 6.08 0.48
N TYR A 365 26.14 5.91 0.17
CA TYR A 365 26.82 4.63 0.34
C TYR A 365 26.96 4.19 1.81
N ARG A 366 27.06 5.13 2.77
CA ARG A 366 27.00 4.79 4.20
C ARG A 366 25.62 4.25 4.59
N GLU A 367 24.56 4.91 4.14
CA GLU A 367 23.18 4.49 4.37
C GLU A 367 22.90 3.10 3.74
N GLY A 368 23.40 2.85 2.52
CA GLY A 368 23.33 1.56 1.84
C GLY A 368 24.29 0.48 2.36
N GLN A 369 25.18 0.80 3.32
CA GLN A 369 26.19 -0.09 3.89
C GLN A 369 27.22 -0.67 2.88
N ASP A 370 27.46 -0.02 1.73
CA ASP A 370 28.48 -0.45 0.75
C ASP A 370 29.86 0.15 1.06
N ASN A 371 30.55 -0.52 1.99
CA ASN A 371 31.90 -0.14 2.42
C ASN A 371 32.95 -0.21 1.30
N LYS A 372 32.73 -1.00 0.24
CA LYS A 372 33.70 -1.14 -0.86
C LYS A 372 33.67 0.10 -1.74
N LYS A 373 32.47 0.54 -2.14
CA LYS A 373 32.27 1.76 -2.93
C LYS A 373 32.70 3.00 -2.15
N LEU A 374 32.38 3.07 -0.87
CA LEU A 374 32.77 4.17 0.00
C LEU A 374 34.29 4.39 0.03
N LYS A 375 35.09 3.34 0.19
CA LYS A 375 36.58 3.44 0.16
C LYS A 375 37.12 3.93 -1.18
N GLY A 376 36.45 3.58 -2.29
CA GLY A 376 36.80 4.07 -3.61
C GLY A 376 36.52 5.57 -3.74
N LEU A 377 35.34 5.99 -3.28
CA LEU A 377 34.88 7.37 -3.35
C LEU A 377 35.70 8.31 -2.45
N GLU A 378 36.12 7.87 -1.25
CA GLU A 378 37.02 8.64 -0.38
C GLU A 378 38.37 8.98 -1.04
N LYS A 379 38.85 8.13 -1.96
CA LYS A 379 40.06 8.43 -2.74
C LYS A 379 39.80 9.48 -3.80
N LYS A 380 38.60 9.48 -4.42
CA LYS A 380 38.16 10.52 -5.36
C LYS A 380 38.01 11.86 -4.62
N ILE A 381 37.36 11.88 -3.46
CA ILE A 381 37.19 13.08 -2.60
C ILE A 381 38.53 13.67 -2.18
N ARG A 382 39.55 12.84 -1.88
CA ARG A 382 40.89 13.32 -1.54
C ARG A 382 41.69 13.87 -2.73
N LYS A 383 41.27 13.54 -3.96
CA LYS A 383 41.95 13.93 -5.20
C LYS A 383 41.32 15.18 -5.83
N ALA A 384 40.00 15.30 -5.75
CA ALA A 384 39.25 16.51 -6.09
C ALA A 384 39.59 17.60 -5.07
#